data_AF-A0ABD3Z751-F1
#
_entry.id   AF-A0ABD3Z751-F1
#
_cell.length_a   1.000
_cell.length_b   1.000
_cell.length_c   1.000
_cell.angle_alpha   90.00
_cell.angle_beta   90.00
_cell.angle_gamma   90.00
#
_symmetry.space_group_name_H-M   'P 1'
#
loop_
_entity.id
_entity.type
_entity.pdbx_description
1 polymer ?
#
loop_
_entity_poly.entity_id
_entity_poly.type
_entity_poly.pdbx_seq_one_letter_code
_entity_poly.pdbx_strand_id
1 'polypeptide(L)'
;METKDLIVIGGGINGAGIAVDAAGRGLSVLMLEANDLACATSSASSKLIHGGLRYLEHYEFRLVSEALAEREVLLKMAPHLAIPMRFRLPHRPHLRPAWMIRIGLFMYDHLGKRTSLPGSKGLRFGSESVLKPEIVRGFEYSDCWVDDARLVLANAQMVEKKGGEVKTRTRATAARRENGLWIVEAEDIDTGEKFSWKARGLVNATGPWVKQFFDDGMHLPSPYGIRLIKGSHIVVPRVHSQKQAYILQNEDKRIVFVIPWMDEFSIIGTTDVEYKGDPKNVEIDESEVNYLLKVYNAHFKKQLSRDDVVWTYSGVRPLCDDESDSPQAITRDYTLDIHDVDGQAPLLSVFGGKLTTYRKLAEHALEKLAPYYKGIGPAWTKGAVLPGGDIGDNRDDYAAKLRRRFPFITEGMARHYARTYGSNTELFLADAKDIADLGEHFGHELYEAELRYLVEHEWVRRLDDAIWRRTKEGMWLNAEQQSRVAQWLLQNAGKRELSLAS
;
A
#
# COMPACT_ATOMS: atom_id res chain seq x y z
N MET A 1 -16.51 17.52 24.90
CA MET A 1 -15.78 17.24 23.66
C MET A 1 -14.37 16.88 24.06
N GLU A 2 -13.97 15.63 23.85
CA GLU A 2 -12.63 15.16 24.19
C GLU A 2 -11.61 15.87 23.28
N THR A 3 -10.48 16.30 23.86
CA THR A 3 -9.39 16.93 23.11
C THR A 3 -8.31 15.90 22.82
N LYS A 4 -8.08 15.60 21.55
CA LYS A 4 -6.97 14.78 21.09
C LYS A 4 -5.71 15.64 20.94
N ASP A 5 -4.55 15.02 21.06
CA ASP A 5 -3.31 15.70 20.70
C ASP A 5 -3.25 15.88 19.18
N LEU A 6 -3.50 14.80 18.42
CA LEU A 6 -3.43 14.82 16.97
C LEU A 6 -4.63 14.14 16.32
N ILE A 7 -5.27 14.82 15.37
CA ILE A 7 -6.20 14.18 14.43
C ILE A 7 -5.50 14.04 13.08
N VAL A 8 -5.61 12.85 12.48
CA VAL A 8 -5.10 12.55 11.14
C VAL A 8 -6.26 12.24 10.21
N ILE A 9 -6.40 13.00 9.12
CA ILE A 9 -7.46 12.79 8.12
C ILE A 9 -6.85 12.06 6.91
N GLY A 10 -7.38 10.88 6.64
CA GLY A 10 -6.98 9.98 5.56
C GLY A 10 -6.35 8.68 6.08
N GLY A 11 -6.99 7.54 5.81
CA GLY A 11 -6.54 6.18 6.16
C GLY A 11 -5.79 5.47 5.03
N GLY A 12 -5.06 6.22 4.20
CA GLY A 12 -4.06 5.67 3.29
C GLY A 12 -2.72 5.42 4.01
N ILE A 13 -1.71 4.95 3.28
CA ILE A 13 -0.41 4.59 3.89
C ILE A 13 0.27 5.75 4.63
N ASN A 14 0.21 6.97 4.09
CA ASN A 14 0.86 8.13 4.71
C ASN A 14 0.15 8.52 6.01
N GLY A 15 -1.19 8.58 6.01
CA GLY A 15 -1.96 8.90 7.20
C GLY A 15 -1.84 7.82 8.28
N ALA A 16 -1.95 6.55 7.91
CA ALA A 16 -1.73 5.44 8.85
C ALA A 16 -0.30 5.43 9.41
N GLY A 17 0.71 5.70 8.58
CA GLY A 17 2.12 5.83 9.00
C GLY A 17 2.34 6.98 10.00
N ILE A 18 1.76 8.15 9.72
CA ILE A 18 1.85 9.32 10.62
C ILE A 18 1.13 9.02 11.94
N ALA A 19 -0.09 8.47 11.87
CA ALA A 19 -0.88 8.15 13.05
C ALA A 19 -0.17 7.15 13.96
N VAL A 20 0.45 6.09 13.39
CA VAL A 20 1.15 5.09 14.20
C VAL A 20 2.40 5.66 14.86
N ASP A 21 3.18 6.49 14.13
CA ASP A 21 4.38 7.07 14.71
C ASP A 21 3.99 8.03 15.85
N ALA A 22 3.00 8.88 15.63
CA ALA A 22 2.43 9.79 16.63
C ALA A 22 1.96 9.04 17.90
N ALA A 23 1.16 7.98 17.75
CA ALA A 23 0.64 7.21 18.87
C ALA A 23 1.77 6.52 19.64
N GLY A 24 2.76 5.97 18.93
CA GLY A 24 3.93 5.35 19.57
C GLY A 24 4.88 6.32 20.26
N ARG A 25 4.79 7.63 19.95
CA ARG A 25 5.47 8.72 20.68
C ARG A 25 4.66 9.25 21.87
N GLY A 26 3.51 8.63 22.17
CA GLY A 26 2.69 8.91 23.35
C GLY A 26 1.60 9.96 23.13
N LEU A 27 1.33 10.36 21.89
CA LEU A 27 0.23 11.29 21.60
C LEU A 27 -1.12 10.56 21.62
N SER A 28 -2.17 11.23 22.11
CA SER A 28 -3.55 10.79 21.90
C SER A 28 -3.97 11.08 20.45
N VAL A 29 -4.07 10.02 19.64
CA VAL A 29 -4.28 10.10 18.19
C VAL A 29 -5.67 9.60 17.80
N LEU A 30 -6.32 10.31 16.89
CA LEU A 30 -7.50 9.83 16.17
C LEU A 30 -7.24 9.88 14.66
N MET A 31 -7.35 8.75 13.97
CA MET A 31 -7.31 8.66 12.50
C MET A 31 -8.72 8.50 11.94
N LEU A 32 -9.07 9.35 10.96
CA LEU A 32 -10.34 9.31 10.26
C LEU A 32 -10.15 8.85 8.81
N GLU A 33 -10.91 7.83 8.41
CA GLU A 33 -10.98 7.33 7.04
C GLU A 33 -12.43 7.38 6.54
N ALA A 34 -12.64 8.09 5.43
CA ALA A 34 -13.97 8.36 4.90
C ALA A 34 -14.70 7.10 4.42
N ASN A 35 -13.96 6.08 3.97
CA ASN A 35 -14.50 4.83 3.45
C ASN A 35 -13.83 3.64 4.16
N ASP A 36 -12.85 3.00 3.53
CA ASP A 36 -12.12 1.87 4.10
C ASP A 36 -10.61 2.13 4.05
N LEU A 37 -9.86 1.49 4.96
CA LEU A 37 -8.41 1.57 4.97
C LEU A 37 -7.83 1.20 3.61
N ALA A 38 -6.93 2.04 3.12
CA ALA A 38 -6.29 1.91 1.80
C ALA A 38 -7.21 1.97 0.58
N CYS A 39 -8.48 2.38 0.66
CA CYS A 39 -9.46 2.24 -0.43
C CYS A 39 -9.20 3.02 -1.74
N ALA A 40 -8.10 3.77 -1.84
CA ALA A 40 -7.76 4.61 -2.98
C ALA A 40 -6.36 4.25 -3.51
N THR A 41 -5.45 5.24 -3.60
CA THR A 41 -4.11 5.05 -4.18
C THR A 41 -3.30 3.95 -3.49
N SER A 42 -3.48 3.75 -2.17
CA SER A 42 -2.70 2.79 -1.38
C SER A 42 -3.06 1.31 -1.63
N SER A 43 -4.15 0.99 -2.34
CA SER A 43 -4.43 -0.38 -2.82
C SER A 43 -4.22 -0.54 -4.34
N ALA A 44 -3.95 0.56 -5.05
CA ALA A 44 -3.80 0.62 -6.50
C ALA A 44 -2.34 0.74 -6.96
N SER A 45 -1.38 0.37 -6.10
CA SER A 45 0.04 0.47 -6.43
C SER A 45 0.52 -0.72 -7.28
N SER A 46 1.76 -0.65 -7.78
CA SER A 46 2.45 -1.82 -8.34
C SER A 46 2.90 -2.83 -7.28
N LYS A 47 2.60 -2.60 -5.99
CA LYS A 47 2.92 -3.48 -4.86
C LYS A 47 4.42 -3.68 -4.67
N LEU A 48 5.21 -2.62 -4.90
CA LEU A 48 6.66 -2.66 -4.82
C LEU A 48 7.19 -1.72 -3.74
N ILE A 49 8.08 -2.25 -2.91
CA ILE A 49 9.02 -1.48 -2.10
C ILE A 49 10.31 -1.41 -2.91
N HIS A 50 10.46 -0.29 -3.63
CA HIS A 50 11.54 -0.11 -4.59
C HIS A 50 12.20 1.26 -4.45
N GLY A 51 13.51 1.29 -4.70
CA GLY A 51 14.32 2.52 -4.74
C GLY A 51 14.00 3.45 -5.92
N GLY A 52 13.34 2.92 -6.96
CA GLY A 52 12.97 3.69 -8.13
C GLY A 52 14.08 3.83 -9.16
N LEU A 53 14.53 2.71 -9.74
CA LEU A 53 15.62 2.67 -10.72
C LEU A 53 15.50 3.73 -11.83
N ARG A 54 14.29 3.97 -12.33
CA ARG A 54 14.03 5.00 -13.37
C ARG A 54 14.31 6.43 -12.92
N TYR A 55 14.22 6.74 -11.63
CA TYR A 55 14.41 8.09 -11.11
C TYR A 55 15.89 8.50 -11.07
N LEU A 56 16.83 7.54 -11.21
CA LEU A 56 18.24 7.87 -11.40
C LEU A 56 18.50 8.70 -12.66
N GLU A 57 17.68 8.52 -13.72
CA GLU A 57 17.79 9.34 -14.93
C GLU A 57 17.34 10.79 -14.72
N HIS A 58 16.63 11.05 -13.63
CA HIS A 58 16.16 12.38 -13.22
C HIS A 58 16.97 12.94 -12.03
N TYR A 59 18.09 12.30 -11.66
CA TYR A 59 18.99 12.75 -10.58
C TYR A 59 18.34 12.85 -9.20
N GLU A 60 17.26 12.10 -8.96
CA GLU A 60 16.51 12.04 -7.71
C GLU A 60 17.25 11.23 -6.63
N PHE A 61 18.52 11.54 -6.38
CA PHE A 61 19.41 10.73 -5.55
C PHE A 61 18.97 10.64 -4.10
N ARG A 62 18.38 11.72 -3.55
CA ARG A 62 17.85 11.74 -2.18
C ARG A 62 16.73 10.70 -2.04
N LEU A 63 15.71 10.80 -2.89
CA LEU A 63 14.58 9.86 -2.95
C LEU A 63 15.08 8.43 -3.14
N VAL A 64 15.96 8.20 -4.12
CA VAL A 64 16.47 6.86 -4.42
C VAL A 64 17.26 6.28 -3.25
N SER A 65 18.17 7.05 -2.65
CA SER A 65 18.97 6.61 -1.49
C SER A 65 18.08 6.24 -0.29
N GLU A 66 17.12 7.10 0.04
CA GLU A 66 16.19 6.87 1.15
C GLU A 66 15.33 5.62 0.91
N ALA A 67 14.71 5.53 -0.27
CA ALA A 67 13.86 4.41 -0.64
C ALA A 67 14.66 3.09 -0.69
N LEU A 68 15.91 3.10 -1.18
CA LEU A 68 16.77 1.91 -1.21
C LEU A 68 17.10 1.39 0.21
N ALA A 69 17.35 2.29 1.16
CA ALA A 69 17.65 1.95 2.54
C ALA A 69 16.41 1.45 3.31
N GLU A 70 15.24 2.05 3.05
CA GLU A 70 13.98 1.66 3.70
C GLU A 70 13.51 0.25 3.32
N ARG A 71 13.94 -0.32 2.18
CA ARG A 71 13.60 -1.72 1.81
C ARG A 71 13.92 -2.71 2.92
N GLU A 72 15.13 -2.63 3.47
CA GLU A 72 15.60 -3.55 4.51
C GLU A 72 14.89 -3.31 5.85
N VAL A 73 14.46 -2.06 6.10
CA VAL A 73 13.66 -1.71 7.28
C VAL A 73 12.27 -2.33 7.15
N LEU A 74 11.59 -2.11 6.02
CA LEU A 74 10.23 -2.58 5.80
C LEU A 74 10.13 -4.12 5.72
N LEU A 75 11.16 -4.79 5.17
CA LEU A 75 11.25 -6.25 5.21
C LEU A 75 11.25 -6.80 6.64
N LYS A 76 11.90 -6.11 7.58
CA LYS A 76 11.94 -6.52 9.00
C LYS A 76 10.68 -6.10 9.76
N MET A 77 10.10 -4.96 9.39
CA MET A 77 8.87 -4.47 10.03
C MET A 77 7.66 -5.37 9.72
N ALA A 78 7.55 -5.88 8.49
CA ALA A 78 6.39 -6.67 8.05
C ALA A 78 6.80 -7.89 7.19
N PRO A 79 7.56 -8.86 7.74
CA PRO A 79 8.08 -10.01 6.98
C PRO A 79 7.00 -10.95 6.45
N HIS A 80 5.78 -10.90 7.00
CA HIS A 80 4.62 -11.64 6.50
C HIS A 80 4.10 -11.05 5.17
N LEU A 81 4.15 -9.72 5.00
CA LEU A 81 3.62 -9.00 3.84
C LEU A 81 4.68 -8.65 2.80
N ALA A 82 5.90 -8.36 3.24
CA ALA A 82 7.00 -7.87 2.40
C ALA A 82 8.04 -8.97 2.16
N ILE A 83 8.45 -9.16 0.90
CA ILE A 83 9.48 -10.14 0.52
C ILE A 83 10.48 -9.60 -0.50
N PRO A 84 11.74 -10.09 -0.49
CA PRO A 84 12.67 -9.86 -1.57
C PRO A 84 12.14 -10.39 -2.91
N MET A 85 12.34 -9.63 -3.98
CA MET A 85 12.01 -10.02 -5.35
C MET A 85 13.13 -9.64 -6.31
N ARG A 86 13.40 -10.52 -7.27
CA ARG A 86 14.41 -10.31 -8.31
C ARG A 86 13.75 -9.78 -9.58
N PHE A 87 14.33 -8.74 -10.16
CA PHE A 87 13.82 -8.05 -11.33
C PHE A 87 14.77 -8.23 -12.50
N ARG A 88 14.25 -8.76 -13.61
CA ARG A 88 14.98 -8.95 -14.87
C ARG A 88 14.71 -7.79 -15.80
N LEU A 89 15.77 -7.13 -16.26
CA LEU A 89 15.74 -6.03 -17.23
C LEU A 89 16.28 -6.52 -18.58
N PRO A 90 15.41 -6.87 -19.54
CA PRO A 90 15.79 -7.11 -20.92
C PRO A 90 16.55 -5.92 -21.52
N HIS A 91 17.69 -6.17 -22.15
CA HIS A 91 18.50 -5.12 -22.73
C HIS A 91 17.96 -4.71 -24.10
N ARG A 92 17.55 -3.45 -24.24
CA ARG A 92 17.11 -2.80 -25.49
C ARG A 92 18.14 -1.71 -25.85
N PRO A 93 19.20 -2.02 -26.62
CA PRO A 93 20.34 -1.12 -26.80
C PRO A 93 20.01 0.20 -27.48
N HIS A 94 18.98 0.24 -28.34
CA HIS A 94 18.49 1.47 -28.98
C HIS A 94 17.76 2.41 -28.01
N LEU A 95 17.31 1.90 -26.86
CA LEU A 95 16.67 2.72 -25.83
C LEU A 95 17.68 3.24 -24.81
N ARG A 96 18.47 2.32 -24.23
CA ARG A 96 19.50 2.62 -23.23
C ARG A 96 20.73 1.75 -23.48
N PRO A 97 21.93 2.34 -23.61
CA PRO A 97 23.14 1.58 -23.86
C PRO A 97 23.58 0.78 -22.62
N ALA A 98 24.21 -0.37 -22.83
CA ALA A 98 24.59 -1.28 -21.74
C ALA A 98 25.49 -0.64 -20.67
N TRP A 99 26.38 0.29 -21.04
CA TRP A 99 27.26 0.96 -20.08
C TRP A 99 26.47 1.80 -19.07
N MET A 100 25.41 2.47 -19.51
CA MET A 100 24.54 3.30 -18.68
C MET A 100 23.80 2.45 -17.65
N ILE A 101 23.23 1.31 -18.09
CA ILE A 101 22.54 0.38 -17.19
C ILE A 101 23.51 -0.17 -16.14
N ARG A 102 24.76 -0.49 -16.51
CA ARG A 102 25.76 -0.99 -15.55
C ARG A 102 26.10 0.05 -14.48
N ILE A 103 26.25 1.32 -14.86
CA ILE A 103 26.48 2.41 -13.89
C ILE A 103 25.25 2.60 -13.01
N GLY A 104 24.04 2.65 -13.60
CA GLY A 104 22.80 2.79 -12.84
C GLY A 104 22.59 1.67 -11.82
N LEU A 105 22.86 0.41 -12.19
CA LEU A 105 22.79 -0.73 -11.27
C LEU A 105 23.87 -0.68 -10.19
N PHE A 106 25.08 -0.21 -10.52
CA PHE A 106 26.10 0.03 -9.50
C PHE A 106 25.63 1.07 -8.48
N MET A 107 25.06 2.19 -8.93
CA MET A 107 24.48 3.19 -8.02
C MET A 107 23.34 2.59 -7.19
N TYR A 108 22.45 1.83 -7.82
CA TYR A 108 21.30 1.20 -7.13
C TYR A 108 21.73 0.17 -6.06
N ASP A 109 22.87 -0.49 -6.25
CA ASP A 109 23.43 -1.43 -5.28
C ASP A 109 24.11 -0.75 -4.08
N HIS A 110 24.49 0.54 -4.19
CA HIS A 110 25.36 1.22 -3.20
C HIS A 110 24.83 2.56 -2.66
N LEU A 111 23.80 3.17 -3.26
CA LEU A 111 23.22 4.44 -2.77
C LEU A 111 22.44 4.29 -1.45
N GLY A 112 21.93 3.09 -1.18
CA GLY A 112 21.30 2.73 0.09
C GLY A 112 22.06 1.59 0.76
N LYS A 113 22.06 1.55 2.10
CA LYS A 113 22.72 0.48 2.86
C LYS A 113 21.98 -0.84 2.64
N ARG A 114 22.53 -1.70 1.78
CA ARG A 114 22.04 -3.07 1.52
C ARG A 114 22.69 -4.06 2.49
N THR A 115 21.88 -4.85 3.19
CA THR A 115 22.35 -5.80 4.21
C THR A 115 22.08 -7.25 3.82
N SER A 116 20.89 -7.55 3.28
CA SER A 116 20.45 -8.91 2.97
C SER A 116 20.14 -9.13 1.50
N LEU A 117 19.71 -8.09 0.77
CA LEU A 117 19.30 -8.24 -0.63
C LEU A 117 20.49 -8.62 -1.53
N PRO A 118 20.37 -9.60 -2.46
CA PRO A 118 21.45 -9.94 -3.38
C PRO A 118 21.81 -8.79 -4.34
N GLY A 119 23.07 -8.69 -4.75
CA GLY A 119 23.54 -7.67 -5.69
C GLY A 119 23.07 -7.89 -7.14
N SER A 120 23.38 -6.93 -8.01
CA SER A 120 23.05 -7.02 -9.44
C SER A 120 23.96 -8.00 -10.21
N LYS A 121 23.45 -8.58 -11.31
CA LYS A 121 24.20 -9.47 -12.21
C LYS A 121 23.74 -9.33 -13.66
N GLY A 122 24.62 -9.72 -14.60
CA GLY A 122 24.26 -9.84 -16.01
C GLY A 122 23.52 -11.14 -16.31
N LEU A 123 22.69 -11.13 -17.35
CA LEU A 123 21.97 -12.29 -17.87
C LEU A 123 22.20 -12.46 -19.38
N ARG A 124 22.18 -13.72 -19.82
CA ARG A 124 22.03 -14.10 -21.23
C ARG A 124 20.74 -14.89 -21.39
N PHE A 125 20.05 -14.68 -22.50
CA PHE A 125 18.81 -15.38 -22.84
C PHE A 125 19.05 -16.20 -24.10
N GLY A 126 18.83 -17.51 -24.01
CA GLY A 126 18.96 -18.46 -25.13
C GLY A 126 17.63 -18.80 -25.78
N SER A 127 17.63 -19.80 -26.65
CA SER A 127 16.44 -20.29 -27.37
C SER A 127 15.30 -20.71 -26.43
N GLU A 128 15.60 -21.20 -25.23
CA GLU A 128 14.60 -21.65 -24.24
C GLU A 128 14.06 -20.53 -23.34
N SER A 129 14.49 -19.29 -23.56
CA SER A 129 13.98 -18.14 -22.81
C SER A 129 12.48 -17.90 -23.09
N VAL A 130 11.77 -17.34 -22.11
CA VAL A 130 10.39 -16.84 -22.27
C VAL A 130 10.31 -15.59 -23.15
N LEU A 131 11.44 -14.90 -23.31
CA LEU A 131 11.58 -13.71 -24.15
C LEU A 131 11.77 -14.08 -25.62
N LYS A 132 11.41 -13.16 -26.52
CA LYS A 132 11.66 -13.29 -27.95
C LYS A 132 13.16 -13.46 -28.29
N PRO A 133 13.51 -14.20 -29.35
CA PRO A 133 14.88 -14.63 -29.65
C PRO A 133 15.85 -13.47 -29.92
N GLU A 134 15.37 -12.33 -30.40
CA GLU A 134 16.18 -11.12 -30.62
C GLU A 134 16.69 -10.48 -29.31
N ILE A 135 16.09 -10.82 -28.16
CA ILE A 135 16.48 -10.33 -26.85
C ILE A 135 17.45 -11.34 -26.20
N VAL A 136 18.74 -11.19 -26.47
CA VAL A 136 19.79 -12.14 -26.04
C VAL A 136 20.51 -11.77 -24.73
N ARG A 137 20.32 -10.54 -24.22
CA ARG A 137 21.02 -10.01 -23.05
C ARG A 137 20.04 -9.33 -22.09
N GLY A 138 20.36 -9.36 -20.80
CA GLY A 138 19.67 -8.57 -19.79
C GLY A 138 20.50 -8.39 -18.53
N PHE A 139 19.85 -7.86 -17.50
CA PHE A 139 20.41 -7.67 -16.17
C PHE A 139 19.39 -8.14 -15.13
N GLU A 140 19.85 -8.46 -13.92
CA GLU A 140 19.00 -8.81 -12.80
C GLU A 140 19.44 -8.09 -11.54
N TYR A 141 18.50 -7.54 -10.77
CA TYR A 141 18.76 -6.84 -9.51
C TYR A 141 17.66 -7.14 -8.47
N SER A 142 17.85 -6.68 -7.23
CA SER A 142 16.89 -6.87 -6.13
C SER A 142 16.07 -5.61 -5.87
N ASP A 143 14.78 -5.81 -5.62
CA ASP A 143 13.88 -4.91 -4.92
C ASP A 143 12.94 -5.77 -4.06
N CYS A 144 11.86 -5.21 -3.51
CA CYS A 144 10.92 -5.97 -2.69
C CYS A 144 9.49 -5.83 -3.22
N TRP A 145 8.70 -6.86 -2.99
CA TRP A 145 7.25 -6.84 -3.16
C TRP A 145 6.59 -6.71 -1.79
N VAL A 146 5.43 -6.05 -1.72
CA VAL A 146 4.64 -5.95 -0.50
C VAL A 146 3.15 -5.96 -0.81
N ASP A 147 2.34 -6.55 0.07
CA ASP A 147 0.90 -6.32 0.06
C ASP A 147 0.62 -4.87 0.54
N ASP A 148 0.22 -4.02 -0.39
CA ASP A 148 0.08 -2.58 -0.18
C ASP A 148 -1.09 -2.23 0.76
N ALA A 149 -2.26 -2.82 0.53
CA ALA A 149 -3.43 -2.61 1.38
C ALA A 149 -3.21 -3.17 2.80
N ARG A 150 -2.61 -4.36 2.92
CA ARG A 150 -2.33 -4.93 4.25
C ARG A 150 -1.23 -4.19 5.00
N LEU A 151 -0.29 -3.54 4.31
CA LEU A 151 0.69 -2.68 4.98
C LEU A 151 0.00 -1.47 5.64
N VAL A 152 -1.02 -0.89 5.02
CA VAL A 152 -1.84 0.17 5.64
C VAL A 152 -2.57 -0.36 6.87
N LEU A 153 -3.23 -1.51 6.73
CA LEU A 153 -3.92 -2.17 7.83
C LEU A 153 -2.98 -2.41 9.03
N ALA A 154 -1.79 -2.94 8.80
CA ALA A 154 -0.85 -3.25 9.88
C ALA A 154 -0.43 -1.97 10.64
N ASN A 155 -0.33 -0.83 9.95
CA ASN A 155 -0.13 0.47 10.60
C ASN A 155 -1.36 0.89 11.43
N ALA A 156 -2.58 0.74 10.90
CA ALA A 156 -3.81 1.04 11.62
C ALA A 156 -4.00 0.17 12.87
N GLN A 157 -3.73 -1.13 12.80
CA GLN A 157 -3.71 -2.03 13.97
C GLN A 157 -2.68 -1.58 15.01
N MET A 158 -1.54 -1.07 14.58
CA MET A 158 -0.53 -0.55 15.50
C MET A 158 -0.96 0.79 16.13
N VAL A 159 -1.76 1.62 15.45
CA VAL A 159 -2.38 2.80 16.08
C VAL A 159 -3.19 2.38 17.30
N GLU A 160 -4.11 1.41 17.16
CA GLU A 160 -4.90 0.91 18.28
C GLU A 160 -4.03 0.23 19.35
N LYS A 161 -3.03 -0.56 18.95
CA LYS A 161 -2.06 -1.19 19.88
C LYS A 161 -1.29 -0.16 20.71
N LYS A 162 -1.12 1.06 20.20
CA LYS A 162 -0.49 2.19 20.90
C LYS A 162 -1.48 3.10 21.62
N GLY A 163 -2.76 2.72 21.70
CA GLY A 163 -3.81 3.45 22.39
C GLY A 163 -4.42 4.61 21.59
N GLY A 164 -4.11 4.71 20.30
CA GLY A 164 -4.83 5.61 19.38
C GLY A 164 -6.16 5.03 18.91
N GLU A 165 -6.96 5.85 18.26
CA GLU A 165 -8.26 5.47 17.70
C GLU A 165 -8.26 5.52 16.17
N VAL A 166 -8.95 4.57 15.55
CA VAL A 166 -9.18 4.54 14.11
C VAL A 166 -10.68 4.46 13.84
N LYS A 167 -11.20 5.38 13.04
CA LYS A 167 -12.59 5.39 12.58
C LYS A 167 -12.64 5.34 11.05
N THR A 168 -13.08 4.21 10.52
CA THR A 168 -13.44 4.05 9.11
C THR A 168 -14.89 4.48 8.87
N ARG A 169 -15.28 4.61 7.61
CA ARG A 169 -16.61 5.06 7.18
C ARG A 169 -16.99 6.43 7.77
N THR A 170 -16.01 7.22 8.18
CA THR A 170 -16.18 8.48 8.90
C THR A 170 -15.47 9.57 8.12
N ARG A 171 -16.23 10.35 7.35
CA ARG A 171 -15.71 11.40 6.49
C ARG A 171 -15.60 12.70 7.28
N ALA A 172 -14.38 13.24 7.39
CA ALA A 172 -14.20 14.60 7.87
C ALA A 172 -14.84 15.59 6.89
N THR A 173 -15.74 16.43 7.39
CA THR A 173 -16.52 17.38 6.60
C THR A 173 -15.97 18.80 6.72
N ALA A 174 -15.43 19.15 7.88
CA ALA A 174 -14.83 20.45 8.11
C ALA A 174 -13.74 20.41 9.19
N ALA A 175 -12.76 21.30 9.09
CA ALA A 175 -11.80 21.56 10.15
C ALA A 175 -11.45 23.05 10.22
N ARG A 176 -11.56 23.64 11.42
CA ARG A 176 -11.28 25.06 11.64
C ARG A 176 -10.55 25.30 12.96
N ARG A 177 -9.79 26.39 13.03
CA ARG A 177 -9.14 26.83 14.27
C ARG A 177 -10.08 27.68 15.09
N GLU A 178 -10.25 27.33 16.36
CA GLU A 178 -10.97 28.12 17.35
C GLU A 178 -10.25 28.06 18.70
N ASN A 179 -9.97 29.22 19.30
CA ASN A 179 -9.38 29.33 20.63
C ASN A 179 -8.09 28.50 20.82
N GLY A 180 -7.18 28.54 19.84
CA GLY A 180 -5.90 27.82 19.90
C GLY A 180 -5.97 26.30 19.64
N LEU A 181 -7.14 25.79 19.25
CA LEU A 181 -7.36 24.37 18.95
C LEU A 181 -8.02 24.19 17.59
N TRP A 182 -7.92 22.99 17.05
CA TRP A 182 -8.75 22.54 15.94
C TRP A 182 -10.11 22.06 16.44
N ILE A 183 -11.17 22.44 15.74
CA ILE A 183 -12.47 21.79 15.78
C ILE A 183 -12.61 21.01 14.48
N VAL A 184 -12.68 19.69 14.59
CA VAL A 184 -12.86 18.79 13.44
C VAL A 184 -14.25 18.20 13.50
N GLU A 185 -15.00 18.34 12.41
CA GLU A 185 -16.33 17.77 12.21
C GLU A 185 -16.24 16.64 11.20
N ALA A 186 -17.00 15.57 11.47
CA ALA A 186 -17.09 14.43 10.58
C ALA A 186 -18.49 13.82 10.61
N GLU A 187 -18.78 12.98 9.63
CA GLU A 187 -20.01 12.20 9.58
C GLU A 187 -19.74 10.74 9.22
N ASP A 188 -20.48 9.82 9.84
CA ASP A 188 -20.57 8.44 9.38
C ASP A 188 -21.30 8.41 8.02
N ILE A 189 -20.68 7.83 7.00
CA ILE A 189 -21.21 7.86 5.63
C ILE A 189 -22.38 6.91 5.40
N ASP A 190 -22.63 5.97 6.31
CA ASP A 190 -23.73 5.02 6.23
C ASP A 190 -24.94 5.51 7.05
N THR A 191 -24.72 6.03 8.26
CA THR A 191 -25.79 6.40 9.21
C THR A 191 -26.10 7.89 9.23
N GLY A 192 -25.17 8.75 8.80
CA GLY A 192 -25.25 10.20 8.94
C GLY A 192 -25.00 10.70 10.36
N GLU A 193 -24.55 9.84 11.29
CA GLU A 193 -24.15 10.26 12.64
C GLU A 193 -23.03 11.31 12.55
N LYS A 194 -23.21 12.43 13.24
CA LYS A 194 -22.26 13.54 13.24
C LYS A 194 -21.35 13.48 14.45
N PHE A 195 -20.07 13.74 14.21
CA PHE A 195 -19.06 13.80 15.23
C PHE A 195 -18.39 15.17 15.27
N SER A 196 -17.91 15.56 16.44
CA SER A 196 -17.05 16.72 16.60
C SER A 196 -16.01 16.47 17.69
N TRP A 197 -14.75 16.79 17.37
CA TRP A 197 -13.61 16.65 18.27
C TRP A 197 -12.81 17.94 18.34
N LYS A 198 -12.14 18.12 19.48
CA LYS A 198 -11.07 19.11 19.61
C LYS A 198 -9.72 18.43 19.35
N ALA A 199 -8.79 19.12 18.72
CA ALA A 199 -7.42 18.64 18.59
C ALA A 199 -6.38 19.73 18.78
N ARG A 200 -5.20 19.38 19.32
CA ARG A 200 -4.07 20.31 19.42
C ARG A 200 -3.37 20.49 18.07
N GLY A 201 -3.35 19.48 17.22
CA GLY A 201 -2.85 19.56 15.86
C GLY A 201 -3.67 18.72 14.88
N LEU A 202 -3.50 19.01 13.59
CA LEU A 202 -4.21 18.36 12.50
C LEU A 202 -3.23 17.92 11.41
N VAL A 203 -3.44 16.72 10.86
CA VAL A 203 -2.76 16.26 9.65
C VAL A 203 -3.77 16.07 8.52
N ASN A 204 -3.54 16.74 7.39
CA ASN A 204 -4.21 16.46 6.13
C ASN A 204 -3.35 15.48 5.30
N ALA A 205 -3.68 14.20 5.38
CA ALA A 205 -3.03 13.10 4.64
C ALA A 205 -3.99 12.44 3.64
N THR A 206 -4.90 13.23 3.05
CA THR A 206 -5.98 12.75 2.19
C THR A 206 -5.56 12.47 0.74
N GLY A 207 -4.25 12.42 0.43
CA GLY A 207 -3.73 11.96 -0.86
C GLY A 207 -4.32 12.73 -2.05
N PRO A 208 -5.04 12.09 -3.00
CA PRO A 208 -5.69 12.79 -4.12
C PRO A 208 -6.62 13.93 -3.72
N TRP A 209 -7.16 13.89 -2.51
CA TRP A 209 -8.07 14.90 -1.97
C TRP A 209 -7.36 15.99 -1.15
N VAL A 210 -6.02 16.00 -1.08
CA VAL A 210 -5.27 16.93 -0.21
C VAL A 210 -5.66 18.38 -0.46
N LYS A 211 -5.62 18.83 -1.72
CA LYS A 211 -6.01 20.18 -2.10
C LYS A 211 -7.51 20.41 -1.92
N GLN A 212 -8.34 19.44 -2.28
CA GLN A 212 -9.79 19.57 -2.12
C GLN A 212 -10.18 19.79 -0.65
N PHE A 213 -9.50 19.12 0.29
CA PHE A 213 -9.78 19.31 1.71
C PHE A 213 -9.33 20.69 2.23
N PHE A 214 -8.31 21.29 1.63
CA PHE A 214 -7.97 22.71 1.87
C PHE A 214 -9.10 23.64 1.41
N ASP A 215 -9.56 23.46 0.17
CA ASP A 215 -10.55 24.33 -0.47
C ASP A 215 -11.93 24.20 0.20
N ASP A 216 -12.42 22.96 0.33
CA ASP A 216 -13.80 22.66 0.73
C ASP A 216 -13.94 22.45 2.25
N GLY A 217 -12.96 21.79 2.88
CA GLY A 217 -13.04 21.37 4.28
C GLY A 217 -12.47 22.37 5.28
N MET A 218 -11.48 23.16 4.88
CA MET A 218 -10.80 24.13 5.76
C MET A 218 -10.99 25.59 5.32
N HIS A 219 -11.36 25.82 4.05
CA HIS A 219 -11.36 27.15 3.43
C HIS A 219 -10.02 27.90 3.62
N LEU A 220 -8.92 27.16 3.46
CA LEU A 220 -7.55 27.67 3.55
C LEU A 220 -6.86 27.53 2.19
N PRO A 221 -5.94 28.45 1.83
CA PRO A 221 -5.15 28.29 0.62
C PRO A 221 -4.25 27.05 0.74
N SER A 222 -4.32 26.16 -0.23
CA SER A 222 -3.37 25.04 -0.30
C SER A 222 -1.97 25.57 -0.67
N PRO A 223 -0.90 25.14 0.02
CA PRO A 223 0.46 25.61 -0.26
C PRO A 223 0.99 25.14 -1.63
N TYR A 224 0.42 24.06 -2.19
CA TYR A 224 0.83 23.50 -3.47
C TYR A 224 -0.37 23.06 -4.33
N GLY A 225 -0.16 23.04 -5.65
CA GLY A 225 -1.03 22.32 -6.57
C GLY A 225 -0.88 20.80 -6.44
N ILE A 226 -1.85 20.06 -6.99
CA ILE A 226 -1.77 18.60 -7.09
C ILE A 226 -2.02 18.17 -8.53
N ARG A 227 -1.13 17.32 -9.05
CA ARG A 227 -1.27 16.68 -10.36
C ARG A 227 -1.75 15.24 -10.14
N LEU A 228 -2.93 14.92 -10.65
CA LEU A 228 -3.50 13.58 -10.56
C LEU A 228 -3.06 12.76 -11.75
N ILE A 229 -2.11 11.85 -11.54
CA ILE A 229 -1.62 10.98 -12.61
C ILE A 229 -2.19 9.57 -12.42
N LYS A 230 -3.18 9.21 -13.25
CA LYS A 230 -3.75 7.87 -13.33
C LYS A 230 -2.68 6.85 -13.73
N GLY A 231 -2.73 5.70 -13.07
CA GLY A 231 -1.95 4.53 -13.42
C GLY A 231 -2.75 3.27 -13.20
N SER A 232 -2.80 2.45 -14.23
CA SER A 232 -3.61 1.24 -14.29
C SER A 232 -2.73 0.01 -14.45
N HIS A 233 -3.31 -1.15 -14.11
CA HIS A 233 -2.70 -2.46 -14.21
C HIS A 233 -3.71 -3.46 -14.75
N ILE A 234 -3.22 -4.42 -15.52
CA ILE A 234 -3.98 -5.60 -15.94
C ILE A 234 -3.45 -6.84 -15.22
N VAL A 235 -4.34 -7.78 -14.93
CA VAL A 235 -4.01 -9.08 -14.34
C VAL A 235 -4.42 -10.17 -15.30
N VAL A 236 -3.51 -11.11 -15.51
CA VAL A 236 -3.67 -12.26 -16.42
C VAL A 236 -3.25 -13.54 -15.70
N PRO A 237 -3.71 -14.73 -16.14
CA PRO A 237 -3.12 -15.99 -15.72
C PRO A 237 -1.60 -15.96 -15.90
N ARG A 238 -0.86 -16.53 -14.96
CA ARG A 238 0.59 -16.37 -14.88
C ARG A 238 1.27 -16.66 -16.21
N VAL A 239 2.09 -15.70 -16.66
CA VAL A 239 2.67 -15.73 -18.01
C VAL A 239 3.81 -16.75 -18.16
N HIS A 240 4.43 -17.13 -17.05
CA HIS A 240 5.50 -18.13 -16.98
C HIS A 240 5.72 -18.62 -15.53
N SER A 241 6.29 -19.81 -15.36
CA SER A 241 6.57 -20.41 -14.03
C SER A 241 7.75 -19.79 -13.26
N GLN A 242 8.45 -18.81 -13.83
CA GLN A 242 9.60 -18.16 -13.19
C GLN A 242 9.17 -17.30 -11.98
N LYS A 243 10.00 -17.27 -10.93
CA LYS A 243 9.77 -16.47 -9.71
C LYS A 243 10.15 -15.00 -9.86
N GLN A 244 10.94 -14.65 -10.87
CA GLN A 244 11.43 -13.29 -11.09
C GLN A 244 10.36 -12.42 -11.75
N ALA A 245 10.33 -11.15 -11.38
CA ALA A 245 9.62 -10.12 -12.13
C ALA A 245 10.46 -9.65 -13.32
N TYR A 246 9.80 -9.03 -14.29
CA TYR A 246 10.44 -8.33 -15.40
C TYR A 246 10.17 -6.83 -15.33
N ILE A 247 11.14 -6.03 -15.74
CA ILE A 247 11.02 -4.59 -15.97
C ILE A 247 11.36 -4.33 -17.45
N LEU A 248 10.33 -4.00 -18.22
CA LEU A 248 10.38 -3.86 -19.67
C LEU A 248 10.63 -2.40 -20.03
N GLN A 249 11.54 -2.15 -20.97
CA GLN A 249 11.79 -0.82 -21.49
C GLN A 249 10.88 -0.58 -22.70
N ASN A 250 10.06 0.47 -22.64
CA ASN A 250 9.16 0.83 -23.71
C ASN A 250 9.75 1.94 -24.61
N GLU A 251 9.24 2.07 -25.83
CA GLU A 251 9.74 3.02 -26.83
C GLU A 251 9.59 4.50 -26.39
N ASP A 252 8.58 4.79 -25.56
CA ASP A 252 8.35 6.11 -24.94
C ASP A 252 9.26 6.39 -23.72
N LYS A 253 10.31 5.58 -23.53
CA LYS A 253 11.28 5.60 -22.42
C LYS A 253 10.72 5.20 -21.06
N ARG A 254 9.41 4.96 -20.93
CA ARG A 254 8.82 4.44 -19.69
C ARG A 254 9.24 2.99 -19.45
N ILE A 255 9.00 2.52 -18.24
CA ILE A 255 9.20 1.13 -17.85
C ILE A 255 7.88 0.52 -17.41
N VAL A 256 7.67 -0.74 -17.77
CA VAL A 256 6.47 -1.53 -17.42
C VAL A 256 6.91 -2.82 -16.76
N PHE A 257 6.33 -3.14 -15.62
CA PHE A 257 6.61 -4.35 -14.89
C PHE A 257 5.71 -5.51 -15.32
N VAL A 258 6.24 -6.72 -15.22
CA VAL A 258 5.48 -7.98 -15.24
C VAL A 258 5.84 -8.74 -13.96
N ILE A 259 4.91 -8.81 -13.02
CA ILE A 259 5.16 -9.24 -11.64
C ILE A 259 4.38 -10.54 -11.37
N PRO A 260 5.04 -11.65 -10.99
CA PRO A 260 4.35 -12.83 -10.50
C PRO A 260 3.52 -12.49 -9.27
N TRP A 261 2.25 -12.91 -9.25
CA TRP A 261 1.31 -12.55 -8.18
C TRP A 261 0.52 -13.76 -7.73
N MET A 262 0.50 -13.98 -6.41
CA MET A 262 -0.24 -15.06 -5.72
C MET A 262 -0.04 -16.46 -6.32
N ASP A 263 1.17 -16.75 -6.79
CA ASP A 263 1.58 -18.01 -7.43
C ASP A 263 0.87 -18.34 -8.78
N GLU A 264 -0.31 -17.78 -9.06
CA GLU A 264 -1.21 -18.12 -10.18
C GLU A 264 -1.36 -17.03 -11.24
N PHE A 265 -1.00 -15.78 -10.95
CA PHE A 265 -1.24 -14.64 -11.83
C PHE A 265 0.04 -13.88 -12.20
N SER A 266 -0.12 -12.93 -13.13
CA SER A 266 0.87 -11.89 -13.40
C SER A 266 0.21 -10.53 -13.48
N ILE A 267 0.73 -9.58 -12.70
CA ILE A 267 0.34 -8.16 -12.79
C ILE A 267 1.23 -7.49 -13.84
N ILE A 268 0.61 -6.79 -14.80
CA ILE A 268 1.31 -5.99 -15.81
C ILE A 268 0.94 -4.53 -15.62
N GLY A 269 1.93 -3.67 -15.40
CA GLY A 269 1.67 -2.26 -15.17
C GLY A 269 2.94 -1.41 -15.05
N THR A 270 2.87 -0.10 -15.21
CA THR A 270 1.65 0.71 -15.17
C THR A 270 1.73 1.87 -16.17
N THR A 271 0.66 2.65 -16.25
CA THR A 271 0.47 3.81 -17.11
C THR A 271 0.70 5.12 -16.34
N ASP A 272 0.87 6.23 -17.08
CA ASP A 272 0.98 7.59 -16.56
C ASP A 272 0.08 8.46 -17.46
N VAL A 273 -1.17 8.66 -17.03
CA VAL A 273 -2.20 9.43 -17.76
C VAL A 273 -2.66 10.58 -16.88
N GLU A 274 -2.64 11.82 -17.40
CA GLU A 274 -3.20 12.97 -16.67
C GLU A 274 -4.70 12.74 -16.43
N TYR A 275 -5.15 12.93 -15.19
CA TYR A 275 -6.53 12.67 -14.80
C TYR A 275 -7.20 13.92 -14.25
N LYS A 276 -8.45 14.13 -14.65
CA LYS A 276 -9.33 15.17 -14.12
C LYS A 276 -10.67 14.53 -13.74
N GLY A 277 -11.21 14.90 -12.60
CA GLY A 277 -12.47 14.35 -12.08
C GLY A 277 -12.30 13.74 -10.69
N ASP A 278 -13.34 13.06 -10.22
CA ASP A 278 -13.34 12.42 -8.90
C ASP A 278 -12.35 11.22 -8.90
N PRO A 279 -11.34 11.21 -8.01
CA PRO A 279 -10.42 10.09 -7.86
C PRO A 279 -11.10 8.74 -7.54
N LYS A 280 -12.35 8.73 -7.01
CA LYS A 280 -13.10 7.50 -6.75
C LYS A 280 -13.55 6.78 -8.01
N ASN A 281 -13.73 7.50 -9.10
CA ASN A 281 -14.26 6.97 -10.37
C ASN A 281 -13.13 6.57 -11.33
N VAL A 282 -11.88 6.50 -10.86
CA VAL A 282 -10.73 6.18 -11.70
C VAL A 282 -10.80 4.73 -12.17
N GLU A 283 -10.79 4.55 -13.49
CA GLU A 283 -10.80 3.23 -14.13
C GLU A 283 -9.79 3.16 -15.28
N ILE A 284 -9.41 1.94 -15.61
CA ILE A 284 -8.55 1.69 -16.77
C ILE A 284 -9.32 1.97 -18.06
N ASP A 285 -8.68 2.59 -19.04
CA ASP A 285 -9.26 2.75 -20.38
C ASP A 285 -8.64 1.77 -21.41
N GLU A 286 -9.30 1.63 -22.55
CA GLU A 286 -8.88 0.70 -23.60
C GLU A 286 -7.50 1.04 -24.18
N SER A 287 -7.10 2.33 -24.18
CA SER A 287 -5.78 2.73 -24.65
C SER A 287 -4.68 2.26 -23.70
N GLU A 288 -4.95 2.26 -22.39
CA GLU A 288 -4.05 1.73 -21.36
C GLU A 288 -3.91 0.21 -21.47
N VAL A 289 -5.00 -0.53 -21.71
CA VAL A 289 -4.92 -1.99 -21.91
C VAL A 289 -4.06 -2.30 -23.13
N ASN A 290 -4.31 -1.64 -24.25
CA ASN A 290 -3.54 -1.80 -25.48
C ASN A 290 -2.05 -1.43 -25.28
N TYR A 291 -1.77 -0.36 -24.53
CA TYR A 291 -0.41 0.04 -24.17
C TYR A 291 0.33 -1.07 -23.40
N LEU A 292 -0.31 -1.65 -22.37
CA LEU A 292 0.29 -2.68 -21.53
C LEU A 292 0.49 -4.01 -22.28
N LEU A 293 -0.49 -4.43 -23.07
CA LEU A 293 -0.37 -5.63 -23.91
C LEU A 293 0.69 -5.45 -24.99
N LYS A 294 0.79 -4.27 -25.62
CA LYS A 294 1.79 -3.99 -26.67
C LYS A 294 3.21 -4.14 -26.14
N VAL A 295 3.54 -3.53 -25.00
CA VAL A 295 4.90 -3.63 -24.44
C VAL A 295 5.20 -5.07 -23.98
N TYR A 296 4.23 -5.78 -23.42
CA TYR A 296 4.39 -7.19 -23.06
C TYR A 296 4.66 -8.06 -24.31
N ASN A 297 3.79 -7.98 -25.31
CA ASN A 297 3.86 -8.77 -26.54
C ASN A 297 5.10 -8.45 -27.39
N ALA A 298 5.68 -7.26 -27.24
CA ALA A 298 6.96 -6.90 -27.84
C ALA A 298 8.15 -7.66 -27.22
N HIS A 299 8.04 -8.15 -25.98
CA HIS A 299 9.14 -8.79 -25.25
C HIS A 299 9.02 -10.31 -25.12
N PHE A 300 7.80 -10.84 -24.94
CA PHE A 300 7.57 -12.25 -24.64
C PHE A 300 7.16 -13.06 -25.88
N LYS A 301 7.47 -14.36 -25.87
CA LYS A 301 7.03 -15.30 -26.91
C LYS A 301 5.55 -15.63 -26.79
N LYS A 302 5.10 -16.03 -25.59
CA LYS A 302 3.68 -16.21 -25.29
C LYS A 302 2.99 -14.87 -25.49
N GLN A 303 2.08 -14.79 -26.47
CA GLN A 303 1.30 -13.58 -26.69
C GLN A 303 0.11 -13.56 -25.73
N LEU A 304 -0.29 -12.37 -25.34
CA LEU A 304 -1.53 -12.10 -24.62
C LEU A 304 -2.46 -11.25 -25.47
N SER A 305 -3.75 -11.49 -25.31
CA SER A 305 -4.85 -10.75 -25.89
C SER A 305 -5.64 -10.05 -24.79
N ARG A 306 -6.62 -9.24 -25.21
CA ARG A 306 -7.59 -8.60 -24.31
C ARG A 306 -8.45 -9.61 -23.55
N ASP A 307 -8.66 -10.81 -24.11
CA ASP A 307 -9.48 -11.88 -23.53
C ASP A 307 -8.76 -12.64 -22.42
N ASP A 308 -7.43 -12.53 -22.35
CA ASP A 308 -6.62 -13.12 -21.28
C ASP A 308 -6.66 -12.30 -19.97
N VAL A 309 -7.22 -11.09 -20.02
CA VAL A 309 -7.31 -10.18 -18.86
C VAL A 309 -8.46 -10.61 -17.96
N VAL A 310 -8.12 -11.07 -16.76
CA VAL A 310 -9.09 -11.58 -15.76
C VAL A 310 -9.49 -10.54 -14.72
N TRP A 311 -8.66 -9.51 -14.52
CA TRP A 311 -8.97 -8.40 -13.62
C TRP A 311 -8.13 -7.16 -13.97
N THR A 312 -8.61 -6.00 -13.57
CA THR A 312 -7.91 -4.71 -13.75
C THR A 312 -8.11 -3.83 -12.53
N TYR A 313 -7.13 -3.00 -12.22
CA TYR A 313 -7.28 -1.97 -11.20
C TYR A 313 -6.58 -0.68 -11.64
N SER A 314 -7.06 0.45 -11.12
CA SER A 314 -6.51 1.77 -11.40
C SER A 314 -6.49 2.64 -10.15
N GLY A 315 -5.62 3.64 -10.15
CA GLY A 315 -5.53 4.63 -9.10
C GLY A 315 -4.86 5.90 -9.60
N VAL A 316 -5.11 7.02 -8.93
CA VAL A 316 -4.43 8.28 -9.23
C VAL A 316 -3.33 8.56 -8.22
N ARG A 317 -2.17 8.97 -8.73
CA ARG A 317 -1.02 9.41 -7.93
C ARG A 317 -1.21 10.89 -7.61
N PRO A 318 -1.25 11.29 -6.32
CA PRO A 318 -1.32 12.69 -5.93
C PRO A 318 0.09 13.29 -5.93
N LEU A 319 0.60 13.65 -7.10
CA LEU A 319 1.95 14.19 -7.22
C LEU A 319 1.95 15.69 -6.90
N CYS A 320 2.93 16.14 -6.12
CA CYS A 320 3.16 17.56 -5.91
C CYS A 320 3.40 18.22 -7.28
N ASP A 321 2.68 19.31 -7.56
CA ASP A 321 2.85 20.01 -8.83
C ASP A 321 4.19 20.76 -8.81
N ASP A 322 5.16 20.24 -9.57
CA ASP A 322 6.50 20.80 -9.74
C ASP A 322 6.64 21.55 -11.07
N GLU A 323 5.50 21.85 -11.72
CA GLU A 323 5.40 22.52 -13.02
C GLU A 323 6.03 21.72 -14.19
N SER A 324 6.30 20.42 -14.03
CA SER A 324 6.78 19.57 -15.13
C SER A 324 5.72 19.38 -16.23
N ASP A 325 6.14 19.55 -17.49
CA ASP A 325 5.29 19.35 -18.67
C ASP A 325 4.86 17.88 -18.89
N SER A 326 5.71 16.91 -18.51
CA SER A 326 5.47 15.49 -18.78
C SER A 326 5.09 14.72 -17.50
N PRO A 327 3.94 14.00 -17.48
CA PRO A 327 3.50 13.20 -16.32
C PRO A 327 4.55 12.23 -15.80
N GLN A 328 5.40 11.66 -16.66
CA GLN A 328 6.42 10.69 -16.26
C GLN A 328 7.66 11.32 -15.61
N ALA A 329 7.87 12.63 -15.79
CA ALA A 329 9.00 13.39 -15.28
C ALA A 329 8.71 14.08 -13.93
N ILE A 330 7.44 14.35 -13.61
CA ILE A 330 7.02 14.92 -12.31
C ILE A 330 7.71 14.18 -11.16
N THR A 331 8.23 14.89 -10.16
CA THR A 331 8.87 14.25 -9.02
C THR A 331 7.93 13.26 -8.33
N ARG A 332 8.49 12.12 -7.90
CA ARG A 332 7.79 11.13 -7.06
C ARG A 332 8.20 11.25 -5.60
N ASP A 333 8.96 12.28 -5.28
CA ASP A 333 9.30 12.61 -3.91
C ASP A 333 8.08 13.19 -3.17
N TYR A 334 8.23 13.42 -1.87
CA TYR A 334 7.18 13.99 -1.04
C TYR A 334 7.57 15.36 -0.48
N THR A 335 6.56 16.20 -0.30
CA THR A 335 6.68 17.51 0.36
C THR A 335 5.74 17.55 1.55
N LEU A 336 6.27 18.01 2.69
CA LEU A 336 5.51 18.22 3.92
C LEU A 336 5.49 19.71 4.24
N ASP A 337 4.30 20.30 4.20
CA ASP A 337 4.05 21.65 4.65
C ASP A 337 3.49 21.65 6.07
N ILE A 338 3.94 22.61 6.89
CA ILE A 338 3.42 22.81 8.24
C ILE A 338 3.19 24.30 8.49
N HIS A 339 2.00 24.62 8.98
CA HIS A 339 1.61 25.99 9.30
C HIS A 339 0.83 26.04 10.61
N ASP A 340 1.11 27.02 11.46
CA ASP A 340 0.39 27.28 12.72
C ASP A 340 -0.25 28.67 12.74
N VAL A 341 -1.02 28.97 13.77
CA VAL A 341 -1.47 30.35 14.04
C VAL A 341 -1.07 30.68 15.46
N ASP A 342 -0.29 31.75 15.64
CA ASP A 342 0.24 32.20 16.92
C ASP A 342 0.98 31.10 17.70
N GLY A 343 1.70 30.20 17.00
CA GLY A 343 2.43 29.08 17.59
C GLY A 343 1.55 27.93 18.09
N GLN A 344 0.27 27.91 17.72
CA GLN A 344 -0.72 26.91 18.14
C GLN A 344 -1.47 26.30 16.96
N ALA A 345 -2.15 25.17 17.22
CA ALA A 345 -2.97 24.46 16.24
C ALA A 345 -2.24 24.20 14.90
N PRO A 346 -1.08 23.50 14.89
CA PRO A 346 -0.38 23.18 13.65
C PRO A 346 -1.29 22.39 12.69
N LEU A 347 -1.21 22.73 11.41
CA LEU A 347 -1.68 21.92 10.29
C LEU A 347 -0.46 21.39 9.57
N LEU A 348 -0.31 20.06 9.53
CA LEU A 348 0.65 19.41 8.63
C LEU A 348 -0.10 18.84 7.43
N SER A 349 0.42 19.06 6.22
CA SER A 349 -0.19 18.53 4.99
C SER A 349 0.82 17.76 4.14
N VAL A 350 0.33 16.69 3.50
CA VAL A 350 1.16 15.72 2.78
C VAL A 350 0.89 15.79 1.28
N PHE A 351 1.92 16.12 0.49
CA PHE A 351 1.89 16.10 -0.96
C PHE A 351 2.84 15.02 -1.49
N GLY A 352 2.36 14.14 -2.36
CA GLY A 352 3.13 12.98 -2.81
C GLY A 352 3.27 11.90 -1.73
N GLY A 353 4.43 11.24 -1.72
CA GLY A 353 4.73 10.14 -0.79
C GLY A 353 4.45 8.76 -1.41
N LYS A 354 5.53 8.02 -1.69
CA LYS A 354 5.45 6.64 -2.16
C LYS A 354 5.15 5.71 -0.99
N LEU A 355 4.53 4.57 -1.30
CA LEU A 355 4.45 3.44 -0.38
C LEU A 355 5.83 3.08 0.20
N THR A 356 6.92 3.15 -0.59
CA THR A 356 8.28 2.84 -0.12
C THR A 356 8.77 3.78 0.99
N THR A 357 8.44 5.07 0.94
CA THR A 357 9.02 6.09 1.83
C THR A 357 8.10 6.47 2.98
N TYR A 358 6.93 5.84 3.11
CA TYR A 358 5.89 6.26 4.07
C TYR A 358 6.37 6.37 5.52
N ARG A 359 7.22 5.43 5.97
CA ARG A 359 7.74 5.41 7.35
C ARG A 359 8.69 6.58 7.60
N LYS A 360 9.55 6.89 6.63
CA LYS A 360 10.43 8.07 6.68
C LYS A 360 9.66 9.38 6.57
N LEU A 361 8.65 9.42 5.71
CA LEU A 361 7.70 10.53 5.62
C LEU A 361 7.02 10.78 6.97
N ALA A 362 6.52 9.73 7.63
CA ALA A 362 5.90 9.83 8.94
C ALA A 362 6.89 10.32 10.01
N GLU A 363 8.11 9.76 10.04
CA GLU A 363 9.16 10.18 10.96
C GLU A 363 9.48 11.68 10.81
N HIS A 364 9.61 12.17 9.58
CA HIS A 364 9.83 13.58 9.25
C HIS A 364 8.61 14.46 9.59
N ALA A 365 7.39 13.95 9.40
CA ALA A 365 6.18 14.67 9.79
C ALA A 365 6.12 14.88 11.31
N LEU A 366 6.48 13.86 12.09
CA LEU A 366 6.51 13.96 13.55
C LEU A 366 7.69 14.80 14.06
N GLU A 367 8.81 14.86 13.33
CA GLU A 367 9.89 15.82 13.61
C GLU A 367 9.39 17.27 13.48
N LYS A 368 8.63 17.58 12.41
CA LYS A 368 8.03 18.91 12.22
C LYS A 368 6.98 19.24 13.29
N LEU A 369 6.22 18.24 13.74
CA LEU A 369 5.18 18.40 14.76
C LEU A 369 5.72 18.42 16.20
N ALA A 370 6.93 17.90 16.45
CA ALA A 370 7.49 17.76 17.80
C ALA A 370 7.50 19.06 18.64
N PRO A 371 7.79 20.26 18.07
CA PRO A 371 7.79 21.51 18.84
C PRO A 371 6.45 21.86 19.51
N TYR A 372 5.33 21.32 19.01
CA TYR A 372 3.98 21.61 19.52
C TYR A 372 3.54 20.67 20.65
N TYR A 373 4.30 19.61 20.95
CA TYR A 373 3.95 18.59 21.93
C TYR A 373 5.03 18.43 23.00
N LYS A 374 4.78 19.02 24.17
CA LYS A 374 5.71 18.93 25.31
C LYS A 374 5.82 17.47 25.77
N GLY A 375 7.05 16.94 25.77
CA GLY A 375 7.34 15.59 26.25
C GLY A 375 7.03 14.48 25.24
N ILE A 376 6.83 14.81 23.96
CA ILE A 376 6.71 13.81 22.89
C ILE A 376 7.94 12.88 22.87
N GLY A 377 7.69 11.57 22.71
CA GLY A 377 8.74 10.56 22.62
C GLY A 377 9.61 10.70 21.36
N PRO A 378 10.81 10.07 21.35
CA PRO A 378 11.70 10.07 20.19
C PRO A 378 11.17 9.18 19.06
N ALA A 379 11.80 9.27 17.87
CA ALA A 379 11.53 8.35 16.76
C ALA A 379 11.77 6.89 17.18
N TRP A 380 10.87 5.98 16.78
CA TRP A 380 10.87 4.59 17.26
C TRP A 380 10.58 3.54 16.17
N THR A 381 9.92 3.92 15.08
CA THR A 381 9.33 2.98 14.11
C THR A 381 10.35 2.14 13.34
N LYS A 382 11.60 2.63 13.18
CA LYS A 382 12.65 1.91 12.44
C LYS A 382 13.00 0.54 13.04
N GLY A 383 12.86 0.37 14.36
CA GLY A 383 13.13 -0.89 15.06
C GLY A 383 11.86 -1.68 15.40
N ALA A 384 10.69 -1.21 14.99
CA ALA A 384 9.42 -1.83 15.32
C ALA A 384 9.12 -3.04 14.43
N VAL A 385 8.29 -3.95 14.94
CA VAL A 385 7.64 -4.99 14.15
C VAL A 385 6.15 -4.67 14.13
N LEU A 386 5.56 -4.57 12.95
CA LEU A 386 4.13 -4.31 12.78
C LEU A 386 3.30 -5.53 13.22
N PRO A 387 2.03 -5.35 13.60
CA PRO A 387 1.13 -6.46 13.93
C PRO A 387 1.10 -7.49 12.79
N GLY A 388 1.06 -8.77 13.13
CA GLY A 388 1.26 -9.89 12.19
C GLY A 388 2.73 -10.16 11.81
N GLY A 389 3.66 -9.25 12.07
CA GLY A 389 5.07 -9.37 11.67
C GLY A 389 5.95 -10.27 12.54
N ASP A 390 5.46 -10.73 13.70
CA ASP A 390 6.27 -11.50 14.66
C ASP A 390 6.32 -12.99 14.31
N ILE A 391 6.86 -13.30 13.13
CA ILE A 391 6.92 -14.65 12.55
C ILE A 391 8.35 -15.22 12.45
N GLY A 392 9.34 -14.43 12.85
CA GLY A 392 10.74 -14.63 12.49
C GLY A 392 11.03 -14.14 11.06
N ASP A 393 12.07 -14.69 10.42
CA ASP A 393 12.57 -14.14 9.15
C ASP A 393 11.91 -14.73 7.89
N ASN A 394 11.15 -15.82 7.99
CA ASN A 394 10.65 -16.56 6.84
C ASN A 394 9.19 -16.99 7.00
N ARG A 395 8.32 -16.44 6.14
CA ARG A 395 6.90 -16.76 6.09
C ARG A 395 6.59 -18.20 5.65
N ASP A 396 7.44 -18.83 4.84
CA ASP A 396 7.23 -20.24 4.44
C ASP A 396 7.54 -21.18 5.62
N ASP A 397 8.56 -20.88 6.43
CA ASP A 397 8.82 -21.61 7.68
C ASP A 397 7.70 -21.37 8.71
N TYR A 398 7.14 -20.16 8.74
CA TYR A 398 5.98 -19.86 9.59
C TYR A 398 4.73 -20.63 9.16
N ALA A 399 4.46 -20.77 7.85
CA ALA A 399 3.39 -21.62 7.34
C ALA A 399 3.57 -23.09 7.77
N ALA A 400 4.80 -23.62 7.75
CA ALA A 400 5.09 -24.96 8.24
C ALA A 400 4.86 -25.08 9.77
N LYS A 401 5.22 -24.06 10.55
CA LYS A 401 4.94 -24.00 11.99
C LYS A 401 3.42 -23.97 12.27
N LEU A 402 2.66 -23.21 11.49
CA LEU A 402 1.19 -23.16 11.60
C LEU A 402 0.59 -24.55 11.39
N ARG A 403 0.98 -25.29 10.34
CA ARG A 403 0.50 -26.67 10.12
C ARG A 403 0.90 -27.64 11.22
N ARG A 404 2.07 -27.46 11.82
CA ARG A 404 2.48 -28.30 12.95
C ARG A 404 1.61 -28.05 14.18
N ARG A 405 1.19 -26.80 14.41
CA ARG A 405 0.35 -26.40 15.54
C ARG A 405 -1.13 -26.71 15.30
N PHE A 406 -1.62 -26.46 14.09
CA PHE A 406 -3.00 -26.65 13.67
C PHE A 406 -3.02 -27.68 12.53
N PRO A 407 -2.90 -28.99 12.82
CA PRO A 407 -2.72 -30.02 11.80
C PRO A 407 -3.93 -30.21 10.87
N PHE A 408 -5.09 -29.66 11.21
CA PHE A 408 -6.31 -29.73 10.40
C PHE A 408 -6.33 -28.73 9.23
N ILE A 409 -5.49 -27.69 9.22
CA ILE A 409 -5.44 -26.74 8.10
C ILE A 409 -4.61 -27.30 6.95
N THR A 410 -5.04 -27.02 5.73
CA THR A 410 -4.33 -27.46 4.51
C THR A 410 -3.03 -26.70 4.31
N GLU A 411 -2.21 -27.12 3.33
CA GLU A 411 -1.04 -26.33 2.93
C GLU A 411 -1.42 -24.97 2.33
N GLY A 412 -2.53 -24.91 1.59
CA GLY A 412 -3.07 -23.69 1.01
C GLY A 412 -3.42 -22.69 2.10
N MET A 413 -4.26 -23.10 3.05
CA MET A 413 -4.65 -22.30 4.22
C MET A 413 -3.45 -21.80 5.01
N ALA A 414 -2.50 -22.67 5.37
CA ALA A 414 -1.34 -22.25 6.15
C ALA A 414 -0.48 -21.22 5.41
N ARG A 415 -0.33 -21.37 4.09
CA ARG A 415 0.38 -20.42 3.24
C ARG A 415 -0.35 -19.08 3.15
N HIS A 416 -1.67 -19.11 2.95
CA HIS A 416 -2.52 -17.92 2.95
C HIS A 416 -2.40 -17.17 4.27
N TYR A 417 -2.66 -17.86 5.39
CA TYR A 417 -2.64 -17.22 6.71
C TYR A 417 -1.27 -16.66 7.08
N ALA A 418 -0.18 -17.39 6.79
CA ALA A 418 1.17 -16.88 7.01
C ALA A 418 1.51 -15.63 6.17
N ARG A 419 0.97 -15.51 4.95
CA ARG A 419 1.24 -14.41 4.02
C ARG A 419 0.26 -13.24 4.15
N THR A 420 -0.85 -13.45 4.83
CA THR A 420 -1.91 -12.46 5.05
C THR A 420 -1.89 -11.95 6.49
N TYR A 421 -2.05 -12.85 7.47
CA TYR A 421 -2.19 -12.49 8.89
C TYR A 421 -0.89 -12.61 9.68
N GLY A 422 0.04 -13.43 9.21
CA GLY A 422 1.30 -13.70 9.90
C GLY A 422 1.02 -14.17 11.33
N SER A 423 1.66 -13.54 12.32
CA SER A 423 1.51 -13.92 13.73
C SER A 423 0.09 -13.73 14.29
N ASN A 424 -0.76 -12.92 13.64
CA ASN A 424 -2.16 -12.76 14.05
C ASN A 424 -3.04 -13.96 13.66
N THR A 425 -2.54 -14.91 12.86
CA THR A 425 -3.27 -16.13 12.50
C THR A 425 -3.79 -16.87 13.73
N GLU A 426 -3.01 -16.87 14.81
CA GLU A 426 -3.37 -17.58 16.04
C GLU A 426 -4.59 -16.97 16.73
N LEU A 427 -4.89 -15.68 16.52
CA LEU A 427 -6.02 -14.99 17.16
C LEU A 427 -7.37 -15.59 16.79
N PHE A 428 -7.49 -16.18 15.59
CA PHE A 428 -8.74 -16.76 15.10
C PHE A 428 -8.69 -18.28 14.88
N LEU A 429 -7.53 -18.91 15.09
CA LEU A 429 -7.38 -20.37 15.07
C LEU A 429 -7.22 -21.00 16.45
N ALA A 430 -6.89 -20.24 17.51
CA ALA A 430 -6.46 -20.80 18.80
C ALA A 430 -7.44 -21.82 19.40
N ASP A 431 -8.75 -21.57 19.29
CA ASP A 431 -9.79 -22.42 19.88
C ASP A 431 -10.33 -23.50 18.93
N ALA A 432 -9.98 -23.43 17.63
CA ALA A 432 -10.39 -24.41 16.64
C ALA A 432 -9.55 -25.69 16.71
N LYS A 433 -10.22 -26.84 16.73
CA LYS A 433 -9.60 -28.18 16.82
C LYS A 433 -9.65 -28.93 15.50
N ASP A 434 -10.64 -28.65 14.68
CA ASP A 434 -10.78 -29.20 13.34
C ASP A 434 -11.31 -28.16 12.34
N ILE A 435 -11.50 -28.59 11.08
CA ILE A 435 -11.96 -27.72 10.01
C ILE A 435 -13.40 -27.25 10.20
N ALA A 436 -14.24 -28.04 10.87
CA ALA A 436 -15.65 -27.71 11.10
C ALA A 436 -15.78 -26.57 12.12
N ASP A 437 -14.84 -26.46 13.06
CA ASP A 437 -14.77 -25.33 14.00
C ASP A 437 -14.53 -23.98 13.31
N LEU A 438 -14.06 -23.95 12.05
CA LEU A 438 -13.89 -22.71 11.28
C LEU A 438 -15.21 -22.12 10.77
N GLY A 439 -16.31 -22.86 10.91
CA GLY A 439 -17.65 -22.43 10.52
C GLY A 439 -17.93 -22.58 9.03
N GLU A 440 -18.79 -21.70 8.50
CA GLU A 440 -19.20 -21.74 7.09
C GLU A 440 -18.00 -21.64 6.13
N HIS A 441 -18.02 -22.44 5.06
CA HIS A 441 -17.07 -22.36 3.95
C HIS A 441 -17.66 -21.53 2.81
N PHE A 442 -17.09 -20.35 2.54
CA PHE A 442 -17.58 -19.45 1.50
C PHE A 442 -17.01 -19.76 0.10
N GLY A 443 -15.93 -20.55 0.03
CA GLY A 443 -15.22 -20.86 -1.22
C GLY A 443 -13.72 -20.57 -1.10
N HIS A 444 -12.89 -21.24 -1.92
CA HIS A 444 -11.43 -21.07 -1.93
C HIS A 444 -10.74 -21.10 -0.55
N GLU A 445 -11.26 -21.92 0.37
CA GLU A 445 -10.77 -22.02 1.77
C GLU A 445 -10.96 -20.73 2.61
N LEU A 446 -11.79 -19.79 2.15
CA LEU A 446 -12.31 -18.71 2.99
C LEU A 446 -13.41 -19.26 3.92
N TYR A 447 -13.14 -19.21 5.22
CA TYR A 447 -14.06 -19.68 6.26
C TYR A 447 -14.60 -18.52 7.12
N GLU A 448 -15.70 -18.78 7.83
CA GLU A 448 -16.32 -17.84 8.75
C GLU A 448 -15.39 -17.34 9.86
N ALA A 449 -14.51 -18.19 10.40
CA ALA A 449 -13.52 -17.76 11.38
C ALA A 449 -12.63 -16.62 10.86
N GLU A 450 -12.20 -16.70 9.60
CA GLU A 450 -11.41 -15.65 8.96
C GLU A 450 -12.25 -14.38 8.76
N LEU A 451 -13.46 -14.50 8.19
CA LEU A 451 -14.31 -13.34 7.92
C LEU A 451 -14.73 -12.62 9.21
N ARG A 452 -14.97 -13.35 10.29
CA ARG A 452 -15.23 -12.81 11.62
C ARG A 452 -14.05 -12.04 12.18
N TYR A 453 -12.85 -12.61 12.11
CA TYR A 453 -11.62 -11.92 12.49
C TYR A 453 -11.42 -10.64 11.68
N LEU A 454 -11.69 -10.66 10.38
CA LEU A 454 -11.60 -9.46 9.54
C LEU A 454 -12.54 -8.33 9.99
N VAL A 455 -13.76 -8.68 10.45
CA VAL A 455 -14.72 -7.70 11.00
C VAL A 455 -14.25 -7.18 12.36
N GLU A 456 -13.85 -8.07 13.25
CA GLU A 456 -13.53 -7.76 14.65
C GLU A 456 -12.19 -7.00 14.80
N HIS A 457 -11.21 -7.32 13.97
CA HIS A 457 -9.83 -6.86 14.13
C HIS A 457 -9.26 -6.12 12.92
N GLU A 458 -9.97 -6.10 11.79
CA GLU A 458 -9.48 -5.46 10.56
C GLU A 458 -10.47 -4.47 9.94
N TRP A 459 -11.47 -3.97 10.69
CA TRP A 459 -12.43 -2.95 10.23
C TRP A 459 -13.21 -3.30 8.95
N VAL A 460 -13.38 -4.58 8.63
CA VAL A 460 -14.21 -4.98 7.48
C VAL A 460 -15.68 -4.68 7.77
N ARG A 461 -16.33 -3.92 6.88
CA ARG A 461 -17.76 -3.57 6.95
C ARG A 461 -18.52 -3.91 5.67
N ARG A 462 -17.82 -4.13 4.55
CA ARG A 462 -18.36 -4.43 3.22
C ARG A 462 -17.57 -5.53 2.54
N LEU A 463 -18.19 -6.16 1.54
CA LEU A 463 -17.59 -7.23 0.74
C LEU A 463 -16.19 -6.88 0.25
N ASP A 464 -16.06 -5.73 -0.42
CA ASP A 464 -14.80 -5.30 -1.03
C ASP A 464 -13.68 -5.04 -0.02
N ASP A 465 -14.02 -4.68 1.23
CA ASP A 465 -13.04 -4.54 2.30
C ASP A 465 -12.34 -5.89 2.49
N ALA A 466 -13.13 -6.96 2.64
CA ALA A 466 -12.64 -8.32 2.85
C ALA A 466 -11.91 -8.88 1.62
N ILE A 467 -12.57 -8.91 0.46
CA ILE A 467 -12.13 -9.74 -0.67
C ILE A 467 -11.16 -9.04 -1.63
N TRP A 468 -11.03 -7.70 -1.55
CA TRP A 468 -10.15 -6.92 -2.43
C TRP A 468 -9.07 -6.14 -1.69
N ARG A 469 -9.25 -5.83 -0.40
CA ARG A 469 -8.25 -5.09 0.39
C ARG A 469 -7.59 -5.94 1.45
N ARG A 470 -8.33 -6.55 2.38
CA ARG A 470 -7.78 -7.44 3.40
C ARG A 470 -7.20 -8.70 2.78
N THR A 471 -7.89 -9.25 1.79
CA THR A 471 -7.45 -10.39 1.00
C THR A 471 -7.54 -10.04 -0.48
N LYS A 472 -7.36 -11.07 -1.32
CA LYS A 472 -7.62 -11.03 -2.76
C LYS A 472 -8.52 -12.19 -3.19
N GLU A 473 -9.30 -12.72 -2.25
CA GLU A 473 -10.25 -13.82 -2.46
C GLU A 473 -11.23 -13.54 -3.61
N GLY A 474 -11.50 -12.27 -3.90
CA GLY A 474 -12.33 -11.86 -5.04
C GLY A 474 -11.80 -12.34 -6.41
N MET A 475 -10.52 -12.73 -6.50
CA MET A 475 -9.95 -13.35 -7.71
C MET A 475 -10.47 -14.77 -7.97
N TRP A 476 -10.96 -15.47 -6.95
CA TRP A 476 -11.42 -16.86 -7.05
C TRP A 476 -12.89 -17.05 -6.73
N LEU A 477 -13.45 -16.24 -5.83
CA LEU A 477 -14.87 -16.34 -5.47
C LEU A 477 -15.76 -15.95 -6.64
N ASN A 478 -16.73 -16.81 -6.97
CA ASN A 478 -17.73 -16.51 -7.97
C ASN A 478 -18.81 -15.54 -7.43
N ALA A 479 -19.72 -15.08 -8.30
CA ALA A 479 -20.75 -14.10 -7.92
C ALA A 479 -21.69 -14.58 -6.80
N GLU A 480 -22.04 -15.87 -6.76
CA GLU A 480 -22.89 -16.44 -5.72
C GLU A 480 -22.17 -16.46 -4.36
N GLN A 481 -20.91 -16.88 -4.35
CA GLN A 481 -20.06 -16.90 -3.16
C GLN A 481 -19.81 -15.48 -2.62
N GLN A 482 -19.52 -14.51 -3.51
CA GLN A 482 -19.38 -13.11 -3.14
C GLN A 482 -20.70 -12.55 -2.56
N SER A 483 -21.84 -12.90 -3.14
CA SER A 483 -23.15 -12.52 -2.60
C SER A 483 -23.38 -13.11 -1.21
N ARG A 484 -22.98 -14.37 -0.99
CA ARG A 484 -23.08 -15.01 0.33
C ARG A 484 -22.21 -14.32 1.38
N VAL A 485 -20.96 -13.98 1.06
CA VAL A 485 -20.07 -13.19 1.95
C VAL A 485 -20.70 -11.83 2.28
N ALA A 486 -21.25 -11.13 1.28
CA ALA A 486 -21.93 -9.86 1.50
C ALA A 486 -23.14 -10.00 2.45
N GLN A 487 -23.94 -11.06 2.27
CA GLN A 487 -25.07 -11.35 3.15
C GLN A 487 -24.62 -11.64 4.59
N TRP A 488 -23.57 -12.43 4.77
CA TRP A 488 -23.01 -12.71 6.09
C TRP A 488 -22.51 -11.42 6.76
N LEU A 489 -21.84 -10.54 6.02
CA LEU A 489 -21.38 -9.24 6.55
C LEU A 489 -22.55 -8.34 6.96
N LEU A 490 -23.64 -8.30 6.20
CA LEU A 490 -24.84 -7.54 6.60
C LEU A 490 -25.44 -8.04 7.92
N GLN A 491 -25.36 -9.34 8.18
CA GLN A 491 -25.90 -9.97 9.39
C GLN A 491 -25.00 -9.80 10.62
N ASN A 492 -23.70 -9.63 10.43
CA ASN A 492 -22.70 -9.72 11.51
C ASN A 492 -21.85 -8.45 11.69
N ALA A 493 -21.53 -7.69 10.65
CA ALA A 493 -20.62 -6.52 10.75
C ALA A 493 -21.23 -5.27 11.42
N GLY A 494 -22.54 -5.28 11.69
CA GLY A 494 -23.23 -4.27 12.50
C GLY A 494 -23.38 -4.64 13.98
N LYS A 495 -23.18 -5.93 14.31
CA LYS A 495 -23.21 -6.44 15.68
C LYS A 495 -21.79 -6.36 16.23
N ARG A 496 -21.33 -5.16 16.59
CA ARG A 496 -20.33 -5.10 17.68
C ARG A 496 -21.06 -5.69 18.87
N GLU A 497 -20.79 -6.95 19.20
CA GLU A 497 -21.27 -7.53 20.44
C GLU A 497 -20.92 -6.54 21.56
N LEU A 498 -21.96 -6.15 22.29
CA LEU A 498 -21.86 -5.52 23.59
C LEU A 498 -20.95 -6.40 24.47
N SER A 499 -19.66 -6.05 24.53
CA SER A 499 -18.64 -6.66 25.35
C SER A 499 -17.57 -5.59 25.59
N LEU A 500 -17.31 -5.03 26.77
CA LEU A 500 -17.78 -5.27 28.13
C LEU A 500 -17.85 -3.91 28.85
N ALA A 501 -19.06 -3.45 29.14
CA ALA A 501 -19.33 -2.62 30.32
C ALA A 501 -20.15 -3.50 31.27
N SER A 502 -19.42 -4.26 32.08
CA SER A 502 -19.87 -4.87 33.33
C SER A 502 -18.71 -4.82 34.30
#